data_AF-J9G9G3-F1
#
_entry.id   AF-J9G9G3-F1
#
_cell.length_a   1.000
_cell.length_b   1.000
_cell.length_c   1.000
_cell.angle_alpha   90.00
_cell.angle_beta   90.00
_cell.angle_gamma   90.00
#
_symmetry.space_group_name_H-M   'P 1'
#
loop_
_entity.id
_entity.type
_entity.pdbx_description
1 polymer ?
#
loop_
_entity_poly.entity_id
_entity_poly.type
_entity_poly.pdbx_seq_one_letter_code
_entity_poly.pdbx_strand_id
1 'polypeptide(L)'
;MAGALIITLVLLLLRWGVNSLLGLKGPVRALAYFPSFLLLGVLTDVDGSLFHGGSIEAHWAWLLPLILLIFMGLGFFLRRMFRNWLNREDNILRMVNVNLGILIAECLLTVSIGNTQINFHHELAVEQAIRSHQYAAALQVGAHSPYTSHTLNVLRAYALSLNGSLGEQLFTYPQPYGVRGLLFDHPSPETLRTTADSLYTYLGGRPHFGEQPMQYLTRLCQEEAGSHTALDYYLCGLLLGKQLDRFAAAIDTFCFHQDTLPRHYREALLLYRQQHPSYSIEISDSLSIQRLNDLLKRRGTYANLECEKQEQFLTFGDTYWWYYLYQ
;
A
#
# COMPACT_ATOMS: atom_id res chain seq x y z
N MET A 1 -8.71 5.53 18.21
CA MET A 1 -9.40 6.66 18.88
C MET A 1 -8.53 7.38 19.90
N ALA A 2 -7.83 6.68 20.81
CA ALA A 2 -6.97 7.33 21.82
C ALA A 2 -5.91 8.28 21.22
N GLY A 3 -5.24 7.91 20.14
CA GLY A 3 -4.23 8.76 19.48
C GLY A 3 -4.79 10.09 18.97
N ALA A 4 -5.96 10.10 18.34
CA ALA A 4 -6.60 11.33 17.85
C ALA A 4 -6.98 12.27 18.99
N LEU A 5 -7.44 11.74 20.13
CA LEU A 5 -7.73 12.54 21.32
C LEU A 5 -6.46 13.16 21.92
N ILE A 6 -5.36 12.42 21.96
CA ILE A 6 -4.07 12.92 22.45
C ILE A 6 -3.55 14.04 21.53
N ILE A 7 -3.57 13.82 20.21
CA ILE A 7 -3.13 14.81 19.22
C ILE A 7 -3.96 16.09 19.35
N THR A 8 -5.29 15.98 19.37
CA THR A 8 -6.16 17.16 19.51
C THR A 8 -5.93 17.91 20.83
N LEU A 9 -5.73 17.20 21.94
CA LEU A 9 -5.38 17.82 23.23
C LEU A 9 -4.05 18.60 23.16
N VAL A 10 -3.01 17.99 22.60
CA VAL A 10 -1.69 18.63 22.43
C VAL A 10 -1.79 19.88 21.56
N LEU A 11 -2.50 19.78 20.43
CA LEU A 11 -2.72 20.90 19.51
C LEU A 11 -3.48 22.05 20.17
N LEU A 12 -4.45 21.74 21.04
CA LEU A 12 -5.18 22.75 21.81
C LEU A 12 -4.28 23.43 22.85
N LEU A 13 -3.47 22.68 23.60
CA LEU A 13 -2.54 23.26 24.59
C LEU A 13 -1.55 24.23 23.95
N LEU A 14 -1.10 23.91 22.73
CA LEU A 14 -0.16 24.73 21.98
C LEU A 14 -0.74 26.12 21.66
N ARG A 15 -2.02 26.20 21.28
CA ARG A 15 -2.74 27.47 21.13
C ARG A 15 -2.79 28.28 22.42
N TRP A 16 -2.96 27.64 23.58
CA TRP A 16 -2.94 28.35 24.88
C TRP A 16 -1.55 28.93 25.17
N GLY A 17 -0.48 28.19 24.89
CA GLY A 17 0.90 28.67 25.02
C GLY A 17 1.17 29.90 24.16
N VAL A 18 0.83 29.83 22.87
CA VAL A 18 0.99 30.94 21.91
C VAL A 18 0.18 32.16 22.35
N ASN A 19 -1.08 31.96 22.78
CA ASN A 19 -1.91 33.04 23.25
C ASN A 19 -1.42 33.63 24.59
N SER A 20 -0.76 32.86 25.45
CA SER A 20 -0.14 33.38 26.67
C SER A 20 1.06 34.28 26.35
N LEU A 21 1.90 33.88 25.39
CA LEU A 21 3.10 34.63 24.99
C LEU A 21 2.75 35.88 24.16
N LEU A 22 1.96 35.71 23.11
CA LEU A 22 1.63 36.75 22.14
C LEU A 22 0.34 37.51 22.48
N GLY A 23 -0.47 37.05 23.45
CA GLY A 23 -1.71 37.69 23.93
C GLY A 23 -2.52 38.37 22.82
N LEU A 24 -2.75 37.59 21.76
CA LEU A 24 -3.47 37.98 20.56
C LEU A 24 -4.94 38.19 20.93
N LYS A 25 -5.47 39.38 20.62
CA LYS A 25 -6.85 39.78 20.92
C LYS A 25 -7.56 40.25 19.66
N GLY A 26 -8.88 40.28 19.73
CA GLY A 26 -9.72 40.89 18.70
C GLY A 26 -9.71 40.12 17.36
N PRO A 27 -9.45 40.81 16.23
CA PRO A 27 -9.61 40.25 14.88
C PRO A 27 -8.56 39.21 14.48
N VAL A 28 -7.44 39.09 15.21
CA VAL A 28 -6.33 38.17 14.88
C VAL A 28 -6.16 37.03 15.88
N ARG A 29 -7.18 36.77 16.70
CA ARG A 29 -7.15 35.74 17.75
C ARG A 29 -6.95 34.33 17.19
N ALA A 30 -7.50 34.06 16.00
CA ALA A 30 -7.38 32.79 15.30
C ALA A 30 -5.92 32.45 14.96
N LEU A 31 -5.06 33.45 14.75
CA LEU A 31 -3.65 33.23 14.43
C LEU A 31 -2.87 32.48 15.54
N ALA A 32 -3.41 32.44 16.77
CA ALA A 32 -2.86 31.61 17.83
C ALA A 32 -2.91 30.09 17.52
N TYR A 33 -3.75 29.66 16.57
CA TYR A 33 -3.85 28.27 16.12
C TYR A 33 -2.85 27.93 15.01
N PHE A 34 -2.17 28.91 14.41
CA PHE A 34 -1.23 28.66 13.31
C PHE A 34 -0.21 27.55 13.63
N PRO A 35 0.48 27.56 14.79
CA PRO A 35 1.39 26.47 15.14
C PRO A 35 0.71 25.10 15.27
N SER A 36 -0.56 25.06 15.69
CA SER A 36 -1.34 23.83 15.77
C SER A 36 -1.67 23.28 14.37
N PHE A 37 -2.11 24.13 13.45
CA PHE A 37 -2.39 23.73 12.06
C PHE A 37 -1.13 23.33 11.30
N LEU A 38 -0.01 24.03 11.54
CA LEU A 38 1.29 23.68 10.98
C LEU A 38 1.74 22.30 11.47
N LEU A 39 1.71 22.06 12.79
CA LEU A 39 2.09 20.77 13.36
C LEU A 39 1.20 19.63 12.85
N LEU A 40 -0.11 19.87 12.71
CA LEU A 40 -1.04 18.90 12.13
C LEU A 40 -0.66 18.59 10.68
N GLY A 41 -0.34 19.61 9.87
CA GLY A 41 0.09 19.44 8.48
C GLY A 41 1.34 18.57 8.39
N VAL A 42 2.38 18.91 9.17
CA VAL A 42 3.63 18.13 9.23
C VAL A 42 3.40 16.69 9.69
N LEU A 43 2.50 16.48 10.66
CA LEU A 43 2.17 15.14 11.13
C LEU A 43 1.42 14.31 10.08
N THR A 44 0.72 14.96 9.15
CA THR A 44 0.08 14.31 8.00
C THR A 44 0.98 14.21 6.77
N ASP A 45 2.15 14.85 6.78
CA ASP A 45 3.15 14.81 5.71
C ASP A 45 4.18 13.69 5.93
N VAL A 46 3.70 12.51 6.33
CA VAL A 46 4.55 11.33 6.53
C VAL A 46 4.52 10.50 5.27
N ASP A 47 5.70 10.09 4.80
CA ASP A 47 5.87 9.22 3.63
C ASP A 47 6.45 7.84 3.99
N GLY A 48 6.49 6.94 3.01
CA GLY A 48 7.00 5.57 3.15
C GLY A 48 8.47 5.45 3.58
N SER A 49 9.24 6.54 3.48
CA SER A 49 10.63 6.62 3.99
C SER A 49 10.74 6.32 5.50
N LEU A 50 9.66 6.57 6.27
CA LEU A 50 9.59 6.26 7.70
C LEU A 50 9.80 4.76 7.99
N PHE A 51 9.42 3.89 7.05
CA PHE A 51 9.58 2.45 7.20
C PHE A 51 11.00 1.95 6.91
N HIS A 52 11.91 2.79 6.39
CA HIS A 52 13.28 2.42 6.04
C HIS A 52 14.32 3.14 6.92
N GLY A 53 13.97 3.42 8.18
CA GLY A 53 14.85 4.14 9.11
C GLY A 53 14.93 5.65 8.86
N GLY A 54 14.14 6.19 7.93
CA GLY A 54 13.97 7.63 7.75
C GLY A 54 13.29 8.28 8.96
N SER A 55 13.78 9.45 9.39
CA SER A 55 13.07 10.30 10.34
C SER A 55 11.91 11.04 9.65
N ILE A 56 11.01 11.66 10.44
CA ILE A 56 10.12 12.73 9.95
C ILE A 56 10.97 13.61 9.04
N GLU A 57 10.54 13.78 7.78
CA GLU A 57 11.40 14.19 6.67
C GLU A 57 12.48 15.16 7.14
N ALA A 58 13.76 14.87 6.84
CA ALA A 58 14.90 15.66 7.32
C ALA A 58 14.72 17.18 7.14
N HIS A 59 13.88 17.60 6.18
CA HIS A 59 13.43 18.96 5.97
C HIS A 59 12.63 19.55 7.15
N TRP A 60 11.62 18.85 7.68
CA TRP A 60 10.79 19.35 8.77
C TRP A 60 11.54 19.50 10.10
N ALA A 61 12.59 18.70 10.31
CA ALA A 61 13.42 18.79 11.53
C ALA A 61 14.02 20.20 11.73
N TRP A 62 14.35 20.91 10.66
CA TRP A 62 14.86 22.29 10.72
C TRP A 62 13.83 23.34 10.28
N LEU A 63 12.95 23.02 9.32
CA LEU A 63 11.92 23.94 8.84
C LEU A 63 10.90 24.28 9.93
N LEU A 64 10.41 23.28 10.66
CA LEU A 64 9.41 23.49 11.71
C LEU A 64 9.88 24.47 12.80
N PRO A 65 11.05 24.27 13.45
CA PRO A 65 11.51 25.23 14.45
C PRO A 65 11.81 26.61 13.85
N LEU A 66 12.31 26.69 12.61
CA LEU A 66 12.57 27.95 11.92
C LEU A 66 11.28 28.75 11.67
N ILE A 67 10.23 28.10 11.12
CA ILE A 67 8.93 28.73 10.86
C ILE A 67 8.29 29.20 12.17
N LEU A 68 8.35 28.39 13.23
CA LEU A 68 7.83 28.77 14.54
C LEU A 68 8.60 29.96 15.14
N LEU A 69 9.93 30.01 14.99
CA LEU A 69 10.75 31.12 15.46
C LEU A 69 10.40 32.41 14.70
N ILE A 70 10.29 32.36 13.38
CA ILE A 70 9.88 33.49 12.54
C ILE A 70 8.48 33.96 12.94
N PHE A 71 7.53 33.03 13.11
CA PHE A 71 6.17 33.34 13.54
C PHE A 71 6.14 34.05 14.90
N MET A 72 6.89 33.54 15.88
CA MET A 72 6.97 34.14 17.22
C MET A 72 7.65 35.52 17.18
N GLY A 73 8.74 35.67 16.43
CA GLY A 73 9.45 36.94 16.27
C GLY A 73 8.60 38.01 15.60
N LEU A 74 7.95 37.65 14.47
CA LEU A 74 7.05 38.54 13.75
C LEU A 74 5.82 38.89 14.59
N GLY A 75 5.23 37.89 15.28
CA GLY A 75 4.11 38.10 16.19
C GLY A 75 4.44 39.05 17.33
N PHE A 76 5.62 38.91 17.95
CA PHE A 76 6.08 39.81 19.00
C PHE A 76 6.32 41.24 18.48
N PHE A 77 6.96 41.38 17.32
CA PHE A 77 7.21 42.66 16.68
C PHE A 77 5.93 43.38 16.29
N LEU A 78 5.00 42.70 15.59
CA LEU A 78 3.71 43.24 15.19
C LEU A 78 2.86 43.62 16.40
N ARG A 79 2.87 42.80 17.47
CA ARG A 79 2.19 43.15 18.72
C ARG A 79 2.77 44.42 19.33
N ARG A 80 4.09 44.58 19.33
CA ARG A 80 4.75 45.77 19.87
C ARG A 80 4.37 47.03 19.08
N MET A 81 4.33 46.95 17.75
CA MET A 81 3.99 48.09 16.88
C MET A 81 2.50 48.44 16.88
N PHE A 82 1.62 47.44 16.82
CA PHE A 82 0.18 47.61 16.59
C PHE A 82 -0.68 47.37 17.83
N ARG A 83 -0.09 47.43 19.03
CA ARG A 83 -0.77 47.17 20.32
C ARG A 83 -2.10 47.92 20.48
N ASN A 84 -2.14 49.18 20.06
CA ASN A 84 -3.32 50.04 20.21
C ASN A 84 -4.44 49.68 19.22
N TRP A 85 -4.08 49.16 18.05
CA TRP A 85 -5.03 48.70 17.04
C TRP A 85 -5.59 47.31 17.40
N LEU A 86 -4.74 46.39 17.85
CA LEU A 86 -5.13 45.02 18.24
C LEU A 86 -6.11 44.97 19.43
N ASN A 87 -6.01 45.96 20.33
CA ASN A 87 -6.86 46.08 21.52
C ASN A 87 -8.15 46.86 21.26
N ARG A 88 -8.37 47.36 20.03
CA ARG A 88 -9.59 48.07 19.69
C ARG A 88 -10.71 47.07 19.48
N GLU A 89 -11.81 47.24 20.21
CA GLU A 89 -13.02 46.45 20.02
C GLU A 89 -13.75 46.97 18.78
N ASP A 90 -13.60 46.25 17.67
CA ASP A 90 -14.31 46.49 16.42
C ASP A 90 -15.68 45.80 16.43
N ASN A 91 -16.51 46.08 15.41
CA ASN A 91 -17.78 45.37 15.19
C ASN A 91 -17.61 43.84 15.26
N ILE A 92 -18.45 43.18 16.06
CA ILE A 92 -18.43 41.72 16.29
C ILE A 92 -18.43 40.96 14.96
N LEU A 93 -19.26 41.36 13.98
CA LEU A 93 -19.33 40.74 12.65
C LEU A 93 -17.99 40.79 11.90
N ARG A 94 -17.29 41.93 11.95
CA ARG A 94 -15.97 42.06 11.33
C ARG A 94 -14.96 41.15 12.02
N MET A 95 -14.98 41.09 13.35
CA MET A 95 -14.08 40.24 14.13
C MET A 95 -14.30 38.75 13.82
N VAL A 96 -15.55 38.29 13.73
CA VAL A 96 -15.88 36.91 13.37
C VAL A 96 -15.41 36.62 11.94
N ASN A 97 -15.72 37.49 10.98
CA ASN A 97 -15.35 37.28 9.57
C ASN A 97 -13.83 37.19 9.37
N VAL A 98 -13.05 38.06 10.02
CA VAL A 98 -11.59 38.03 9.90
C VAL A 98 -11.01 36.77 10.54
N ASN A 99 -11.44 36.41 11.76
CA ASN A 99 -10.96 35.20 12.41
C ASN A 99 -11.37 33.92 11.65
N LEU A 100 -12.57 33.90 11.05
CA LEU A 100 -13.01 32.79 10.21
C LEU A 100 -12.15 32.68 8.94
N GLY A 101 -11.85 33.82 8.30
CA GLY A 101 -10.95 33.85 7.15
C GLY A 101 -9.55 33.31 7.48
N ILE A 102 -9.01 33.66 8.65
CA ILE A 102 -7.73 33.11 9.14
C ILE A 102 -7.82 31.60 9.34
N LEU A 103 -8.87 31.10 10.00
CA LEU A 103 -9.06 29.66 10.21
C LEU A 103 -9.18 28.90 8.88
N ILE A 104 -9.91 29.43 7.91
CA ILE A 104 -10.03 28.81 6.58
C ILE A 104 -8.66 28.77 5.90
N ALA A 105 -7.88 29.86 5.96
CA ALA A 105 -6.54 29.90 5.41
C ALA A 105 -5.59 28.87 6.09
N GLU A 106 -5.68 28.73 7.41
CA GLU A 106 -4.91 27.74 8.17
C GLU A 106 -5.32 26.30 7.80
N CYS A 107 -6.62 26.01 7.64
CA CYS A 107 -7.10 24.72 7.15
C CYS A 107 -6.54 24.41 5.75
N LEU A 108 -6.60 25.36 4.82
CA LEU A 108 -6.08 25.19 3.47
C LEU A 108 -4.56 24.97 3.45
N LEU A 109 -3.84 25.61 4.36
CA LEU A 109 -2.40 25.39 4.57
C LEU A 109 -2.13 23.95 5.02
N THR A 110 -2.85 23.43 6.02
CA THR A 110 -2.69 22.04 6.48
C THR A 110 -2.97 21.04 5.37
N VAL A 111 -4.05 21.24 4.60
CA VAL A 111 -4.39 20.36 3.47
C VAL A 111 -3.31 20.38 2.39
N SER A 112 -2.70 21.54 2.14
CA SER A 112 -1.62 21.67 1.15
C SER A 112 -0.29 21.02 1.59
N ILE A 113 -0.07 20.88 2.90
CA ILE A 113 1.14 20.25 3.45
C ILE A 113 0.99 18.72 3.51
N GLY A 114 -0.20 18.20 3.79
CA GLY A 114 -0.41 16.77 4.01
C GLY A 114 -0.02 15.90 2.82
N ASN A 115 0.44 14.68 3.10
CA ASN A 115 0.89 13.75 2.07
C ASN A 115 -0.28 13.35 1.14
N THR A 116 -0.12 13.60 -0.15
CA THR A 116 -1.13 13.28 -1.19
C THR A 116 -0.83 11.99 -1.96
N GLN A 117 0.14 11.18 -1.53
CA GLN A 117 0.53 9.95 -2.22
C GLN A 117 -0.48 8.83 -2.00
N ILE A 118 -1.34 8.63 -3.00
CA ILE A 118 -2.44 7.66 -2.98
C ILE A 118 -1.95 6.23 -2.68
N ASN A 119 -0.82 5.82 -3.26
CA ASN A 119 -0.26 4.47 -3.04
C ASN A 119 0.08 4.23 -1.57
N PHE A 120 0.66 5.22 -0.90
CA PHE A 120 1.01 5.13 0.51
C PHE A 120 -0.25 5.03 1.39
N HIS A 121 -1.29 5.81 1.08
CA HIS A 121 -2.59 5.70 1.74
C HIS A 121 -3.23 4.31 1.56
N HIS A 122 -3.12 3.74 0.36
CA HIS A 122 -3.59 2.38 0.11
C HIS A 122 -2.81 1.35 0.92
N GLU A 123 -1.49 1.44 0.97
CA GLU A 123 -0.66 0.57 1.80
C GLU A 123 -1.09 0.61 3.27
N LEU A 124 -1.20 1.80 3.86
CA LEU A 124 -1.61 1.96 5.26
C LEU A 124 -3.02 1.44 5.52
N ALA A 125 -3.96 1.66 4.58
CA ALA A 125 -5.32 1.15 4.69
C ALA A 125 -5.38 -0.38 4.63
N VAL A 126 -4.60 -1.01 3.75
CA VAL A 126 -4.48 -2.48 3.67
C VAL A 126 -3.88 -3.04 4.96
N GLU A 127 -2.81 -2.43 5.47
CA GLU A 127 -2.20 -2.87 6.73
C GLU A 127 -3.15 -2.76 7.92
N GLN A 128 -3.87 -1.65 8.02
CA GLN A 128 -4.85 -1.46 9.08
C GLN A 128 -5.98 -2.51 8.99
N ALA A 129 -6.42 -2.83 7.78
CA ALA A 129 -7.41 -3.87 7.54
C ALA A 129 -6.89 -5.27 7.91
N ILE A 130 -5.64 -5.61 7.53
CA ILE A 130 -4.98 -6.87 7.93
C ILE A 130 -4.89 -6.97 9.46
N ARG A 131 -4.44 -5.91 10.14
CA ARG A 131 -4.36 -5.86 11.61
C ARG A 131 -5.72 -5.97 12.27
N SER A 132 -6.77 -5.51 11.62
CA SER A 132 -8.15 -5.61 12.10
C SER A 132 -8.83 -6.93 11.71
N HIS A 133 -8.08 -7.89 11.12
CA HIS A 133 -8.58 -9.16 10.59
C HIS A 133 -9.68 -9.02 9.51
N GLN A 134 -9.73 -7.88 8.82
CA GLN A 134 -10.70 -7.59 7.76
C GLN A 134 -10.08 -7.80 6.37
N TYR A 135 -9.70 -9.05 6.07
CA TYR A 135 -8.93 -9.38 4.86
C TYR A 135 -9.68 -9.06 3.56
N ALA A 136 -10.98 -9.36 3.50
CA ALA A 136 -11.79 -9.02 2.32
C ALA A 136 -11.84 -7.51 2.05
N ALA A 137 -11.90 -6.68 3.10
CA ALA A 137 -11.85 -5.22 2.95
C ALA A 137 -10.46 -4.77 2.47
N ALA A 138 -9.39 -5.40 2.95
CA ALA A 138 -8.02 -5.13 2.52
C ALA A 138 -7.85 -5.34 1.00
N LEU A 139 -8.47 -6.38 0.45
CA LEU A 139 -8.43 -6.70 -0.99
C LEU A 139 -9.20 -5.71 -1.89
N GLN A 140 -10.15 -4.95 -1.33
CA GLN A 140 -10.89 -3.92 -2.07
C GLN A 140 -10.11 -2.59 -2.15
N VAL A 141 -9.17 -2.36 -1.24
CA VAL A 141 -8.38 -1.12 -1.21
C VAL A 141 -7.49 -1.06 -2.46
N GLY A 142 -7.68 0.00 -3.26
CA GLY A 142 -6.90 0.21 -4.47
C GLY A 142 -7.09 -0.86 -5.55
N ALA A 143 -8.16 -1.68 -5.48
CA ALA A 143 -8.43 -2.74 -6.46
C ALA A 143 -8.59 -2.20 -7.89
N HIS A 144 -9.10 -0.98 -8.03
CA HIS A 144 -9.27 -0.28 -9.31
C HIS A 144 -8.20 0.78 -9.56
N SER A 145 -7.14 0.85 -8.73
CA SER A 145 -6.06 1.82 -8.94
C SER A 145 -5.23 1.41 -10.15
N PRO A 146 -4.93 2.32 -11.09
CA PRO A 146 -4.07 2.03 -12.24
C PRO A 146 -2.60 1.83 -11.83
N TYR A 147 -2.20 2.35 -10.67
CA TYR A 147 -0.84 2.24 -10.14
C TYR A 147 -0.84 1.39 -8.87
N THR A 148 0.16 0.50 -8.75
CA THR A 148 0.42 -0.29 -7.55
C THR A 148 1.89 -0.15 -7.19
N SER A 149 2.18 0.12 -5.91
CA SER A 149 3.54 0.02 -5.40
C SER A 149 3.93 -1.44 -5.18
N HIS A 150 5.23 -1.70 -5.05
CA HIS A 150 5.75 -3.03 -4.71
C HIS A 150 5.17 -3.52 -3.39
N THR A 151 5.28 -2.69 -2.35
CA THR A 151 4.73 -2.95 -1.02
C THR A 151 3.23 -3.25 -1.04
N LEU A 152 2.45 -2.49 -1.81
CA LEU A 152 1.00 -2.74 -1.93
C LEU A 152 0.73 -4.10 -2.57
N ASN A 153 1.54 -4.53 -3.54
CA ASN A 153 1.42 -5.85 -4.15
C ASN A 153 1.73 -6.97 -3.15
N VAL A 154 2.78 -6.80 -2.35
CA VAL A 154 3.15 -7.73 -1.27
C VAL A 154 2.05 -7.85 -0.23
N LEU A 155 1.53 -6.71 0.24
CA LEU A 155 0.43 -6.66 1.20
C LEU A 155 -0.84 -7.31 0.65
N ARG A 156 -1.10 -7.16 -0.65
CA ARG A 156 -2.23 -7.81 -1.32
C ARG A 156 -2.04 -9.32 -1.40
N ALA A 157 -0.86 -9.81 -1.80
CA ALA A 157 -0.55 -11.24 -1.77
C ALA A 157 -0.68 -11.82 -0.35
N TYR A 158 -0.23 -11.07 0.66
CA TYR A 158 -0.39 -11.46 2.05
C TYR A 158 -1.87 -11.52 2.48
N ALA A 159 -2.66 -10.50 2.15
CA ALA A 159 -4.10 -10.50 2.43
C ALA A 159 -4.84 -11.64 1.72
N LEU A 160 -4.46 -11.97 0.48
CA LEU A 160 -4.99 -13.12 -0.26
C LEU A 160 -4.67 -14.45 0.44
N SER A 161 -3.43 -14.60 0.93
CA SER A 161 -3.04 -15.81 1.67
C SER A 161 -3.78 -15.93 3.00
N LEU A 162 -3.90 -14.84 3.77
CA LEU A 162 -4.67 -14.83 5.01
C LEU A 162 -6.17 -15.12 4.79
N ASN A 163 -6.69 -14.75 3.61
CA ASN A 163 -8.06 -15.06 3.20
C ASN A 163 -8.21 -16.48 2.59
N GLY A 164 -7.11 -17.23 2.41
CA GLY A 164 -7.11 -18.55 1.78
C GLY A 164 -7.42 -18.54 0.28
N SER A 165 -7.31 -17.40 -0.40
CA SER A 165 -7.66 -17.21 -1.82
C SER A 165 -6.47 -16.88 -2.71
N LEU A 166 -5.23 -17.10 -2.26
CA LEU A 166 -4.01 -16.78 -3.01
C LEU A 166 -3.98 -17.47 -4.38
N GLY A 167 -4.10 -18.80 -4.43
CA GLY A 167 -4.13 -19.54 -5.69
C GLY A 167 -5.36 -19.24 -6.58
N GLU A 168 -6.43 -18.67 -6.01
CA GLU A 168 -7.69 -18.39 -6.71
C GLU A 168 -7.74 -17.01 -7.37
N GLN A 169 -7.06 -16.02 -6.77
CA GLN A 169 -7.21 -14.61 -7.12
C GLN A 169 -5.89 -13.87 -7.36
N LEU A 170 -4.73 -14.54 -7.26
CA LEU A 170 -3.45 -13.85 -7.47
C LEU A 170 -3.38 -13.10 -8.82
N PHE A 171 -3.88 -13.70 -9.90
CA PHE A 171 -3.83 -13.11 -11.24
C PHE A 171 -5.08 -12.29 -11.60
N THR A 172 -6.03 -12.12 -10.68
CA THR A 172 -7.10 -11.13 -10.86
C THR A 172 -6.59 -9.70 -10.65
N TYR A 173 -5.40 -9.56 -10.06
CA TYR A 173 -4.70 -8.29 -9.86
C TYR A 173 -3.45 -8.23 -10.76
N PRO A 174 -3.04 -7.03 -11.22
CA PRO A 174 -1.81 -6.86 -11.99
C PRO A 174 -0.58 -7.30 -11.19
N GLN A 175 0.34 -8.03 -11.84
CA GLN A 175 1.54 -8.58 -11.19
C GLN A 175 2.87 -7.96 -11.68
N PRO A 176 3.07 -6.63 -11.65
CA PRO A 176 4.21 -5.96 -12.28
C PRO A 176 5.57 -6.35 -11.69
N TYR A 177 5.59 -6.92 -10.49
CA TYR A 177 6.81 -7.31 -9.79
C TYR A 177 7.12 -8.81 -9.84
N GLY A 178 6.26 -9.62 -10.49
CA GLY A 178 6.40 -11.07 -10.53
C GLY A 178 6.64 -11.66 -9.14
N VAL A 179 7.62 -12.57 -9.02
CA VAL A 179 7.96 -13.24 -7.75
C VAL A 179 8.37 -12.26 -6.65
N ARG A 180 9.02 -11.14 -7.01
CA ARG A 180 9.39 -10.10 -6.03
C ARG A 180 8.16 -9.48 -5.38
N GLY A 181 7.02 -9.48 -6.05
CA GLY A 181 5.76 -8.96 -5.54
C GLY A 181 5.12 -9.79 -4.42
N LEU A 182 5.67 -10.96 -4.08
CA LEU A 182 5.16 -11.81 -2.99
C LEU A 182 5.75 -11.44 -1.61
N LEU A 183 6.94 -10.85 -1.59
CA LEU A 183 7.71 -10.63 -0.37
C LEU A 183 8.18 -9.19 -0.31
N PHE A 184 8.31 -8.63 0.89
CA PHE A 184 8.96 -7.33 1.05
C PHE A 184 10.39 -7.42 0.50
N ASP A 185 10.88 -6.31 -0.06
CA ASP A 185 12.30 -6.20 -0.42
C ASP A 185 13.15 -6.50 0.82
N HIS A 186 14.36 -7.02 0.58
CA HIS A 186 15.21 -7.66 1.58
C HIS A 186 15.02 -7.03 2.96
N PRO A 187 14.62 -7.80 3.98
CA PRO A 187 14.44 -7.29 5.33
C PRO A 187 15.81 -6.86 5.84
N SER A 188 16.18 -5.62 5.55
CA SER A 188 17.23 -4.96 6.29
C SER A 188 16.70 -4.80 7.72
N PRO A 189 17.58 -4.84 8.73
CA PRO A 189 17.20 -4.48 10.10
C PRO A 189 16.63 -3.05 10.20
N GLU A 190 16.69 -2.26 9.12
CA GLU A 190 16.16 -0.90 8.98
C GLU A 190 14.69 -0.87 8.50
N THR A 191 14.13 -1.98 8.03
CA THR A 191 12.72 -2.05 7.65
C THR A 191 11.85 -2.13 8.92
N LEU A 192 11.40 -0.97 9.41
CA LEU A 192 10.62 -0.80 10.64
C LEU A 192 9.12 -1.11 10.46
N ARG A 193 8.80 -2.08 9.60
CA ARG A 193 7.41 -2.41 9.23
C ARG A 193 6.97 -3.70 9.91
N THR A 194 6.20 -3.57 10.98
CA THR A 194 5.64 -4.72 11.76
C THR A 194 4.88 -5.76 10.92
N THR A 195 4.31 -5.38 9.77
CA THR A 195 3.62 -6.33 8.87
C THR A 195 4.58 -7.21 8.10
N ALA A 196 5.81 -6.75 7.83
CA ALA A 196 6.86 -7.58 7.27
C ALA A 196 7.25 -8.69 8.26
N ASP A 197 7.46 -8.34 9.53
CA ASP A 197 7.72 -9.32 10.59
C ASP A 197 6.57 -10.33 10.73
N SER A 198 5.33 -9.85 10.66
CA SER A 198 4.13 -10.69 10.73
C SER A 198 4.03 -11.65 9.55
N LEU A 199 4.33 -11.18 8.33
CA LEU A 199 4.35 -12.01 7.12
C LEU A 199 5.40 -13.12 7.24
N TYR A 200 6.64 -12.79 7.60
CA TYR A 200 7.71 -13.79 7.71
C TYR A 200 7.46 -14.79 8.84
N THR A 201 6.87 -14.34 9.95
CA THR A 201 6.42 -15.23 11.03
C THR A 201 5.30 -16.15 10.56
N TYR A 202 4.36 -15.63 9.77
CA TYR A 202 3.26 -16.41 9.18
C TYR A 202 3.75 -17.43 8.14
N LEU A 203 4.80 -17.09 7.40
CA LEU A 203 5.46 -18.00 6.46
C LEU A 203 6.35 -19.04 7.18
N GLY A 204 6.73 -18.81 8.43
CA GLY A 204 7.54 -19.75 9.22
C GLY A 204 9.05 -19.45 9.26
N GLY A 205 9.51 -18.42 8.55
CA GLY A 205 10.94 -18.07 8.55
C GLY A 205 11.24 -16.70 7.94
N ARG A 206 12.49 -16.24 8.09
CA ARG A 206 12.99 -15.03 7.42
C ARG A 206 13.93 -15.40 6.28
N PRO A 207 13.99 -14.59 5.21
CA PRO A 207 14.99 -14.77 4.17
C PRO A 207 16.39 -14.44 4.71
N HIS A 208 17.40 -15.19 4.24
CA HIS A 208 18.79 -14.87 4.52
C HIS A 208 19.21 -13.61 3.76
N PHE A 209 20.29 -12.97 4.25
CA PHE A 209 20.83 -11.78 3.60
C PHE A 209 21.25 -12.08 2.15
N GLY A 210 20.70 -11.32 1.19
CA GLY A 210 20.95 -11.51 -0.25
C GLY A 210 20.27 -12.72 -0.89
N GLU A 211 19.45 -13.47 -0.15
CA GLU A 211 18.70 -14.61 -0.69
C GLU A 211 17.61 -14.13 -1.67
N GLN A 212 17.56 -14.72 -2.86
CA GLN A 212 16.55 -14.37 -3.84
C GLN A 212 15.16 -14.87 -3.40
N PRO A 213 14.05 -14.15 -3.70
CA PRO A 213 12.70 -14.53 -3.28
C PRO A 213 12.33 -15.99 -3.57
N MET A 214 12.65 -16.47 -4.78
CA MET A 214 12.34 -17.85 -5.16
C MET A 214 13.21 -18.88 -4.43
N GLN A 215 14.48 -18.55 -4.14
CA GLN A 215 15.36 -19.44 -3.37
C GLN A 215 14.86 -19.58 -1.94
N TYR A 216 14.48 -18.45 -1.33
CA TYR A 216 13.85 -18.42 -0.01
C TYR A 216 12.59 -19.29 0.04
N LEU A 217 11.65 -19.10 -0.88
CA LEU A 217 10.41 -19.89 -0.91
C LEU A 217 10.65 -21.38 -1.16
N THR A 218 11.64 -21.73 -2.00
CA THR A 218 12.01 -23.13 -2.25
C THR A 218 12.55 -23.78 -0.98
N ARG A 219 13.48 -23.11 -0.29
CA ARG A 219 14.06 -23.60 0.96
C ARG A 219 12.99 -23.76 2.04
N LEU A 220 12.17 -22.73 2.22
CA LEU A 220 11.09 -22.73 3.20
C LEU A 220 10.10 -23.89 2.95
N CYS A 221 9.70 -24.11 1.69
CA CYS A 221 8.82 -25.23 1.33
C CYS A 221 9.46 -26.61 1.59
N GLN A 222 10.79 -26.74 1.47
CA GLN A 222 11.50 -28.00 1.74
C GLN A 222 11.68 -28.25 3.24
N GLU A 223 12.00 -27.21 4.01
CA GLU A 223 12.16 -27.27 5.47
C GLU A 223 10.81 -27.48 6.17
N GLU A 224 9.77 -26.80 5.68
CA GLU A 224 8.41 -26.86 6.20
C GLU A 224 7.47 -27.63 5.27
N ALA A 225 7.87 -28.78 4.73
CA ALA A 225 7.09 -29.56 3.78
C ALA A 225 5.64 -29.93 4.21
N GLY A 226 5.19 -29.54 5.41
CA GLY A 226 3.81 -29.60 5.89
C GLY A 226 3.08 -28.25 6.08
N SER A 227 3.72 -27.10 5.92
CA SER A 227 3.06 -25.79 6.03
C SER A 227 2.36 -25.43 4.72
N HIS A 228 1.04 -25.56 4.68
CA HIS A 228 0.23 -25.23 3.51
C HIS A 228 0.48 -23.81 2.99
N THR A 229 0.79 -22.86 3.86
CA THR A 229 1.04 -21.45 3.50
C THR A 229 2.34 -21.27 2.73
N ALA A 230 3.43 -21.91 3.18
CA ALA A 230 4.72 -21.87 2.51
C ALA A 230 4.65 -22.54 1.12
N LEU A 231 3.92 -23.66 1.03
CA LEU A 231 3.68 -24.35 -0.24
C LEU A 231 2.88 -23.47 -1.22
N ASP A 232 1.81 -22.83 -0.76
CA ASP A 232 1.00 -21.93 -1.61
C ASP A 232 1.83 -20.77 -2.16
N TYR A 233 2.66 -20.14 -1.32
CA TYR A 233 3.58 -19.08 -1.75
C TYR A 233 4.61 -19.60 -2.74
N TYR A 234 5.17 -20.79 -2.52
CA TYR A 234 6.11 -21.42 -3.43
C TYR A 234 5.48 -21.70 -4.80
N LEU A 235 4.30 -22.32 -4.83
CA LEU A 235 3.55 -22.60 -6.06
C LEU A 235 3.20 -21.32 -6.82
N CYS A 236 2.70 -20.30 -6.12
CA CYS A 236 2.45 -18.98 -6.70
C CYS A 236 3.75 -18.32 -7.22
N GLY A 237 4.86 -18.47 -6.50
CA GLY A 237 6.18 -18.03 -6.93
C GLY A 237 6.64 -18.68 -8.24
N LEU A 238 6.40 -19.99 -8.41
CA LEU A 238 6.70 -20.69 -9.66
C LEU A 238 5.84 -20.18 -10.81
N LEU A 239 4.54 -19.94 -10.59
CA LEU A 239 3.64 -19.39 -11.60
C LEU A 239 4.05 -17.98 -12.03
N LEU A 240 4.33 -17.11 -11.06
CA LEU A 240 4.83 -15.75 -11.31
C LEU A 240 6.18 -15.79 -12.04
N GLY A 241 7.04 -16.75 -11.71
CA GLY A 241 8.31 -17.00 -12.39
C GLY A 241 8.19 -17.69 -13.76
N LYS A 242 6.97 -18.03 -14.21
CA LYS A 242 6.68 -18.78 -15.44
C LYS A 242 7.38 -20.15 -15.51
N GLN A 243 7.69 -20.76 -14.36
CA GLN A 243 8.40 -22.03 -14.25
C GLN A 243 7.40 -23.20 -14.27
N LEU A 244 6.72 -23.40 -15.40
CA LEU A 244 5.63 -24.40 -15.51
C LEU A 244 6.08 -25.84 -15.29
N ASP A 245 7.25 -26.24 -15.79
CA ASP A 245 7.78 -27.59 -15.58
C ASP A 245 7.96 -27.92 -14.09
N ARG A 246 8.54 -26.98 -13.35
CA ARG A 246 8.74 -27.11 -11.89
C ARG A 246 7.42 -27.06 -11.15
N PHE A 247 6.49 -26.24 -11.62
CA PHE A 247 5.16 -26.15 -11.05
C PHE A 247 4.40 -27.47 -11.19
N ALA A 248 4.38 -28.07 -12.40
CA ALA A 248 3.73 -29.36 -12.62
C ALA A 248 4.35 -30.47 -11.75
N ALA A 249 5.69 -30.54 -11.69
CA ALA A 249 6.38 -31.49 -10.82
C ALA A 249 6.05 -31.28 -9.32
N ALA A 250 5.92 -30.03 -8.88
CA ALA A 250 5.54 -29.70 -7.50
C ALA A 250 4.08 -30.10 -7.20
N ILE A 251 3.15 -29.87 -8.13
CA ILE A 251 1.75 -30.32 -7.99
C ILE A 251 1.70 -31.84 -7.85
N ASP A 252 2.41 -32.59 -8.71
CA ASP A 252 2.45 -34.06 -8.64
C ASP A 252 3.03 -34.58 -7.30
N THR A 253 3.97 -33.83 -6.72
CA THR A 253 4.66 -34.21 -5.48
C THR A 253 3.85 -33.87 -4.23
N PHE A 254 3.20 -32.71 -4.20
CA PHE A 254 2.62 -32.13 -2.98
C PHE A 254 1.09 -32.08 -2.96
N CYS A 255 0.41 -32.10 -4.11
CA CYS A 255 -1.05 -31.97 -4.19
C CYS A 255 -1.73 -33.31 -4.48
N PHE A 256 -2.34 -33.90 -3.44
CA PHE A 256 -2.95 -35.23 -3.53
C PHE A 256 -4.34 -35.28 -4.19
N HIS A 257 -5.08 -34.17 -4.27
CA HIS A 257 -6.47 -34.14 -4.75
C HIS A 257 -6.65 -33.08 -5.84
N GLN A 258 -6.95 -33.52 -7.07
CA GLN A 258 -7.07 -32.65 -8.26
C GLN A 258 -8.36 -31.81 -8.25
N ASP A 259 -9.43 -32.30 -7.61
CA ASP A 259 -10.75 -31.66 -7.60
C ASP A 259 -10.83 -30.38 -6.74
N THR A 260 -9.82 -30.10 -5.93
CA THR A 260 -9.76 -28.91 -5.06
C THR A 260 -8.69 -27.91 -5.49
N LEU A 261 -8.13 -28.05 -6.69
CA LEU A 261 -7.07 -27.17 -7.17
C LEU A 261 -7.60 -25.74 -7.41
N PRO A 262 -6.88 -24.71 -6.90
CA PRO A 262 -7.22 -23.33 -7.15
C PRO A 262 -7.34 -22.98 -8.64
N ARG A 263 -8.21 -22.02 -8.99
CA ARG A 263 -8.45 -21.59 -10.37
C ARG A 263 -7.17 -21.37 -11.17
N HIS A 264 -6.23 -20.56 -10.68
CA HIS A 264 -5.04 -20.25 -11.47
C HIS A 264 -4.08 -21.43 -11.61
N TYR A 265 -4.14 -22.39 -10.70
CA TYR A 265 -3.34 -23.62 -10.79
C TYR A 265 -3.91 -24.49 -11.91
N ARG A 266 -5.25 -24.61 -11.99
CA ARG A 266 -5.94 -25.27 -13.10
C ARG A 266 -5.65 -24.58 -14.44
N GLU A 267 -5.70 -23.25 -14.48
CA GLU A 267 -5.34 -22.47 -15.67
C GLU A 267 -3.89 -22.76 -16.12
N ALA A 268 -2.93 -22.78 -15.19
CA ALA A 268 -1.53 -23.08 -15.49
C ALA A 268 -1.32 -24.51 -16.02
N LEU A 269 -1.97 -25.50 -15.42
CA LEU A 269 -1.90 -26.90 -15.85
C LEU A 269 -2.55 -27.12 -17.23
N LEU A 270 -3.64 -26.43 -17.55
CA LEU A 270 -4.24 -26.45 -18.89
C LEU A 270 -3.24 -25.96 -19.95
N LEU A 271 -2.54 -24.86 -19.65
CA LEU A 271 -1.50 -24.32 -20.52
C LEU A 271 -0.30 -25.28 -20.63
N TYR A 272 0.09 -25.91 -19.52
CA TYR A 272 1.18 -26.88 -19.49
C TYR A 272 0.90 -28.11 -20.35
N ARG A 273 -0.31 -28.70 -20.23
CA ARG A 273 -0.73 -29.86 -21.01
C ARG A 273 -0.74 -29.58 -22.52
N GLN A 274 -1.03 -28.35 -22.92
CA GLN A 274 -0.96 -27.97 -24.33
C GLN A 274 0.49 -28.05 -24.88
N GLN A 275 1.49 -27.78 -24.04
CA GLN A 275 2.91 -27.91 -24.37
C GLN A 275 3.43 -29.34 -24.17
N HIS A 276 2.82 -30.09 -23.25
CA HIS A 276 3.17 -31.47 -22.90
C HIS A 276 1.95 -32.40 -22.97
N PRO A 277 1.57 -32.88 -24.17
CA PRO A 277 0.36 -33.69 -24.36
C PRO A 277 0.34 -35.01 -23.57
N SER A 278 1.51 -35.50 -23.17
CA SER A 278 1.68 -36.74 -22.39
C SER A 278 1.46 -36.56 -20.88
N TYR A 279 1.19 -35.34 -20.40
CA TYR A 279 0.95 -35.07 -18.99
C TYR A 279 -0.39 -35.66 -18.52
N SER A 280 -0.37 -36.37 -17.39
CA SER A 280 -1.44 -37.27 -16.96
C SER A 280 -2.64 -36.60 -16.31
N ILE A 281 -2.50 -35.39 -15.76
CA ILE A 281 -3.60 -34.70 -15.09
C ILE A 281 -4.67 -34.28 -16.11
N GLU A 282 -5.91 -34.74 -15.90
CA GLU A 282 -7.07 -34.34 -16.68
C GLU A 282 -7.81 -33.18 -16.00
N ILE A 283 -7.88 -32.05 -16.68
CA ILE A 283 -8.69 -30.91 -16.24
C ILE A 283 -9.91 -30.86 -17.16
N SER A 284 -11.05 -31.28 -16.63
CA SER A 284 -12.30 -31.43 -17.39
C SER A 284 -13.16 -30.17 -17.46
N ASP A 285 -12.61 -29.00 -17.11
CA ASP A 285 -13.35 -27.73 -17.16
C ASP A 285 -13.51 -27.23 -18.60
N SER A 286 -14.64 -27.60 -19.21
CA SER A 286 -14.98 -27.24 -20.59
C SER A 286 -14.97 -25.74 -20.85
N LEU A 287 -15.34 -24.92 -19.85
CA LEU A 287 -15.41 -23.47 -20.00
C LEU A 287 -14.00 -22.86 -20.00
N SER A 288 -13.12 -23.33 -19.11
CA SER A 288 -11.72 -22.88 -19.10
C SER A 288 -10.99 -23.28 -20.38
N ILE A 289 -11.23 -24.48 -20.91
CA ILE A 289 -10.65 -24.92 -22.21
C ILE A 289 -11.12 -24.02 -23.36
N GLN A 290 -12.42 -23.70 -23.41
CA GLN A 290 -12.96 -22.79 -24.43
C GLN A 290 -12.35 -21.40 -24.32
N ARG A 291 -12.26 -20.83 -23.12
CA ARG A 291 -11.66 -19.50 -22.90
C ARG A 291 -10.18 -19.45 -23.31
N LEU A 292 -9.40 -20.50 -23.01
CA LEU A 292 -8.00 -20.59 -23.45
C LEU A 292 -7.90 -20.62 -24.98
N ASN A 293 -8.72 -21.45 -25.63
CA ASN A 293 -8.74 -21.54 -27.10
C ASN A 293 -9.12 -20.21 -27.75
N ASP A 294 -10.08 -19.48 -27.18
CA ASP A 294 -10.47 -18.15 -27.66
C ASP A 294 -9.34 -17.13 -27.53
N LEU A 295 -8.61 -17.13 -26.40
CA LEU A 295 -7.45 -16.27 -26.20
C LEU A 295 -6.39 -16.55 -27.28
N LEU A 296 -6.05 -17.82 -27.47
CA LEU A 296 -5.03 -18.24 -28.44
C LEU A 296 -5.44 -17.95 -29.88
N LYS A 297 -6.71 -18.11 -30.23
CA LYS A 297 -7.24 -17.80 -31.57
C LYS A 297 -7.17 -16.31 -31.91
N ARG A 298 -7.39 -15.44 -30.91
CA ARG A 298 -7.29 -13.99 -31.04
C ARG A 298 -5.85 -13.48 -31.05
N ARG A 299 -4.86 -14.35 -30.84
CA ARG A 299 -3.45 -13.97 -30.89
C ARG A 299 -2.99 -13.80 -32.34
N GLY A 300 -2.28 -12.73 -32.64
CA GLY A 300 -1.79 -12.43 -33.99
C GLY A 300 -2.86 -11.89 -34.94
N THR A 301 -4.07 -11.59 -34.45
CA THR A 301 -5.11 -10.93 -35.26
C THR A 301 -4.92 -9.41 -35.34
N TYR A 302 -4.14 -8.84 -34.42
CA TYR A 302 -3.85 -7.42 -34.36
C TYR A 302 -2.45 -7.14 -34.92
N ALA A 303 -2.31 -6.04 -35.68
CA ALA A 303 -1.02 -5.66 -36.26
C ALA A 303 -0.02 -5.11 -35.22
N ASN A 304 -0.51 -4.60 -34.08
CA ASN A 304 0.30 -4.00 -33.03
C ASN A 304 0.16 -4.80 -31.72
N LEU A 305 1.29 -5.20 -31.15
CA LEU A 305 1.39 -5.96 -29.91
C LEU A 305 0.78 -5.23 -28.70
N GLU A 306 0.94 -3.91 -28.60
CA GLU A 306 0.38 -3.12 -27.49
C GLU A 306 -1.15 -3.04 -27.57
N CYS A 307 -1.69 -2.91 -28.78
CA CYS A 307 -3.14 -2.94 -29.01
C CYS A 307 -3.70 -4.33 -28.69
N GLU A 308 -3.01 -5.39 -29.12
CA GLU A 308 -3.38 -6.76 -28.76
C GLU A 308 -3.38 -6.95 -27.24
N LYS A 309 -2.32 -6.52 -26.55
CA LYS A 309 -2.20 -6.64 -25.10
C LYS A 309 -3.36 -5.95 -24.39
N GLN A 310 -3.71 -4.73 -24.80
CA GLN A 310 -4.80 -3.96 -24.19
C GLN A 310 -6.18 -4.59 -24.42
N GLU A 311 -6.48 -5.00 -25.66
CA GLU A 311 -7.74 -5.66 -26.01
C GLU A 311 -7.89 -7.01 -25.29
N GLN A 312 -6.81 -7.79 -25.24
CA GLN A 312 -6.80 -9.08 -24.53
C GLN A 312 -6.91 -8.89 -23.02
N PHE A 313 -6.34 -7.82 -22.45
CA PHE A 313 -6.44 -7.52 -21.02
C PHE A 313 -7.89 -7.30 -20.58
N LEU A 314 -8.72 -6.64 -21.40
CA LEU A 314 -10.12 -6.39 -21.06
C LEU A 314 -10.94 -7.69 -20.90
N THR A 315 -10.57 -8.76 -21.61
CA THR A 315 -11.34 -10.02 -21.62
C THR A 315 -10.68 -11.10 -20.76
N PHE A 316 -9.35 -11.14 -20.68
CA PHE A 316 -8.58 -12.22 -20.07
C PHE A 316 -7.56 -11.75 -19.05
N GLY A 317 -7.51 -10.45 -18.72
CA GLY A 317 -6.55 -9.89 -17.77
C GLY A 317 -6.63 -10.48 -16.36
N ASP A 318 -7.73 -11.18 -16.03
CA ASP A 318 -7.93 -11.90 -14.78
C ASP A 318 -7.41 -13.34 -14.80
N THR A 319 -6.78 -13.79 -15.89
CA THR A 319 -6.32 -15.17 -16.07
C THR A 319 -4.80 -15.28 -15.99
N TYR A 320 -4.33 -16.44 -15.53
CA TYR A 320 -2.91 -16.76 -15.57
C TYR A 320 -2.36 -16.76 -17.01
N TRP A 321 -3.17 -17.16 -17.99
CA TRP A 321 -2.75 -17.23 -19.40
C TRP A 321 -2.34 -15.86 -19.95
N TRP A 322 -3.11 -14.82 -19.64
CA TRP A 322 -2.77 -13.46 -20.05
C TRP A 322 -1.46 -13.00 -19.43
N TYR A 323 -1.28 -13.25 -18.12
CA TYR A 323 -0.02 -12.97 -17.43
C TYR A 323 1.14 -13.70 -18.10
N TYR A 324 1.03 -15.01 -18.32
CA TYR A 324 2.09 -15.82 -18.92
C TYR A 324 2.52 -15.31 -20.30
N LEU A 325 1.56 -14.87 -21.12
CA LEU A 325 1.80 -14.47 -22.51
C LEU A 325 2.22 -13.00 -22.70
N TYR A 326 1.68 -12.07 -21.90
CA TYR A 326 1.78 -10.63 -22.18
C TYR A 326 2.51 -9.79 -21.12
N GLN A 327 2.86 -10.40 -19.98
CA GLN A 327 3.53 -9.73 -18.86
C GLN A 327 4.80 -10.47 -18.47
#